data_AF-A0A7W9LU71-F1
#
_entry.id   AF-A0A7W9LU71-F1
#
_cell.length_a   1.000
_cell.length_b   1.000
_cell.length_c   1.000
_cell.angle_alpha   90.00
_cell.angle_beta   90.00
_cell.angle_gamma   90.00
#
_symmetry.space_group_name_H-M   'P 1'
#
loop_
_entity.id
_entity.type
_entity.pdbx_description
1 polymer ?
#
loop_
_entity_poly.entity_id
_entity_poly.type
_entity_poly.pdbx_seq_one_letter_code
_entity_poly.pdbx_strand_id
1 'polypeptide(L)'
;MRALDRTTWALTWRLTRAGGRTGLLATGLAVAAAAVSTTLLLLCAAMNLGFQHRSDRTDWRNPVESSRPVAVEAVGTTFTRGVPVTVVDVARLPGRTAPAPPGLDRFPAPGELWVSPALGALLDRLPADRHPIPGTPTGTLGRAALAHPGELVAVVGHRPTDPAVTAERAPDPRRVGDIATPTRVASFTGAPLTDGMGKAYESVARVATVLVIVPLLVLAASAARLSVSRRDQRLAALRLMGATPGRIAGLTAAEALLTGTAGALLGAVGYAVLLPVAASLPLAGGAWYTADLWIGAAPLLAVTAGVIALVVISALAGLRQVVVGPLGVARRSRSRGASAVRVVVFVAVVAGYGLITKKYGSEDSLAVYAFAAVFLAFAVIGPWVVRLLGRIVTVLAVRVVDPCCQRLQETREVRVLP
;
A
#
# COMPACT_ATOMS: atom_id res chain seq x y z
N MET A 1 -10.80 25.35 -23.42
CA MET A 1 -11.68 24.59 -22.50
C MET A 1 -13.04 25.27 -22.41
N ARG A 2 -13.81 25.29 -23.51
CA ARG A 2 -15.17 25.87 -23.52
C ARG A 2 -16.14 24.87 -22.90
N ALA A 3 -17.05 25.40 -22.08
CA ALA A 3 -18.02 24.69 -21.26
C ALA A 3 -18.66 23.49 -21.99
N LEU A 4 -18.48 22.30 -21.42
CA LEU A 4 -19.20 21.10 -21.82
C LEU A 4 -20.65 21.26 -21.37
N ASP A 5 -21.52 21.39 -22.36
CA ASP A 5 -22.92 21.76 -22.23
C ASP A 5 -23.72 20.72 -21.41
N ARG A 6 -24.72 21.17 -20.62
CA ARG A 6 -25.57 20.32 -19.75
C ARG A 6 -26.21 19.15 -20.52
N THR A 7 -26.49 19.38 -21.80
CA THR A 7 -27.00 18.42 -22.78
C THR A 7 -26.04 17.27 -23.03
N THR A 8 -24.73 17.52 -23.04
CA THR A 8 -23.70 16.49 -23.25
C THR A 8 -23.63 15.52 -22.08
N TRP A 9 -23.76 16.05 -20.87
CA TRP A 9 -23.85 15.27 -19.64
C TRP A 9 -25.12 14.41 -19.59
N ALA A 10 -26.27 14.99 -19.91
CA ALA A 10 -27.54 14.27 -19.96
C ALA A 10 -27.58 13.19 -21.05
N LEU A 11 -27.00 13.46 -22.22
CA LEU A 11 -26.88 12.48 -23.31
C LEU A 11 -25.92 11.34 -22.93
N THR A 12 -24.79 11.65 -22.30
CA THR A 12 -23.84 10.63 -21.84
C THR A 12 -24.48 9.71 -20.78
N TRP A 13 -25.27 10.28 -19.87
CA TRP A 13 -26.03 9.51 -18.87
C TRP A 13 -27.15 8.65 -19.49
N ARG A 14 -27.87 9.17 -20.49
CA ARG A 14 -28.89 8.39 -21.21
C ARG A 14 -28.28 7.30 -22.09
N LEU A 15 -27.15 7.56 -22.75
CA LEU A 15 -26.48 6.59 -23.63
C LEU A 15 -25.80 5.45 -22.86
N THR A 16 -25.25 5.74 -21.68
CA THR A 16 -24.74 4.71 -20.76
C THR A 16 -25.85 3.78 -20.30
N ARG A 17 -27.08 4.28 -20.08
CA ARG A 17 -28.27 3.45 -19.80
C ARG A 17 -28.83 2.73 -21.03
N ALA A 18 -28.75 3.29 -22.23
CA ALA A 18 -29.23 2.68 -23.47
C ALA A 18 -28.36 1.49 -23.97
N GLY A 19 -27.36 1.07 -23.18
CA GLY A 19 -26.38 0.00 -23.41
C GLY A 19 -26.90 -1.41 -23.68
N GLY A 20 -28.15 -1.71 -23.32
CA GLY A 20 -28.58 -3.09 -23.05
C GLY A 20 -27.82 -3.72 -21.87
N ARG A 21 -28.19 -4.94 -21.48
CA ARG A 21 -27.61 -5.65 -20.31
C ARG A 21 -26.09 -5.82 -20.43
N THR A 22 -25.61 -6.11 -21.64
CA THR A 22 -24.19 -6.39 -21.91
C THR A 22 -23.29 -5.16 -21.80
N GLY A 23 -23.80 -3.98 -22.18
CA GLY A 23 -23.09 -2.70 -22.04
C GLY A 23 -23.01 -2.23 -20.58
N LEU A 24 -24.09 -2.44 -19.82
CA LEU A 24 -24.12 -2.16 -18.39
C LEU A 24 -23.13 -3.04 -17.61
N LEU A 25 -23.04 -4.33 -17.94
CA LEU A 25 -22.06 -5.24 -17.31
C LEU A 25 -20.61 -4.80 -17.54
N ALA A 26 -20.25 -4.38 -18.75
CA ALA A 26 -18.90 -3.89 -19.04
C ALA A 26 -18.56 -2.60 -18.27
N THR A 27 -19.54 -1.70 -18.16
CA THR A 27 -19.42 -0.44 -17.40
C THR A 27 -19.28 -0.73 -15.90
N GLY A 28 -20.13 -1.62 -15.38
CA GLY A 28 -20.09 -2.05 -13.98
C GLY A 28 -18.77 -2.72 -13.62
N LEU A 29 -18.22 -3.57 -14.49
CA LEU A 29 -16.90 -4.17 -14.29
C LEU A 29 -15.78 -3.12 -14.24
N ALA A 30 -15.81 -2.10 -15.09
CA ALA A 30 -14.83 -1.02 -15.06
C ALA A 30 -14.92 -0.19 -13.76
N VAL A 31 -16.14 0.14 -13.33
CA VAL A 31 -16.40 0.83 -12.06
C VAL A 31 -15.93 -0.02 -10.88
N ALA A 32 -16.27 -1.30 -10.84
CA ALA A 32 -15.89 -2.23 -9.78
C ALA A 32 -14.36 -2.42 -9.73
N ALA A 33 -13.70 -2.60 -10.87
CA ALA A 33 -12.25 -2.70 -10.95
C ALA A 33 -11.58 -1.42 -10.43
N ALA A 34 -12.04 -0.24 -10.84
CA ALA A 34 -11.53 1.02 -10.34
C ALA A 34 -11.77 1.19 -8.83
N ALA A 35 -12.96 0.80 -8.32
CA ALA A 35 -13.29 0.85 -6.90
C ALA A 35 -12.38 -0.04 -6.07
N VAL A 36 -12.24 -1.32 -6.45
CA VAL A 36 -11.36 -2.29 -5.76
C VAL A 36 -9.91 -1.79 -5.78
N SER A 37 -9.42 -1.34 -6.94
CA SER A 37 -8.07 -0.79 -7.05
C SER A 37 -7.89 0.43 -6.14
N THR A 38 -8.82 1.39 -6.14
CA THR A 38 -8.72 2.57 -5.27
C THR A 38 -8.77 2.19 -3.80
N THR A 39 -9.70 1.33 -3.37
CA THR A 39 -9.79 0.88 -1.96
C THR A 39 -8.49 0.24 -1.49
N LEU A 40 -7.95 -0.69 -2.28
CA LEU A 40 -6.74 -1.42 -1.89
C LEU A 40 -5.49 -0.53 -1.93
N LEU A 41 -5.38 0.40 -2.90
CA LEU A 41 -4.28 1.37 -2.92
C LEU A 41 -4.31 2.28 -1.68
N LEU A 42 -5.49 2.75 -1.27
CA LEU A 42 -5.66 3.56 -0.06
C LEU A 42 -5.34 2.75 1.21
N LEU A 43 -5.78 1.48 1.30
CA LEU A 43 -5.44 0.60 2.42
C LEU A 43 -3.94 0.28 2.51
N CYS A 44 -3.27 0.08 1.37
CA CYS A 44 -1.81 -0.07 1.34
C CYS A 44 -1.11 1.20 1.86
N ALA A 45 -1.53 2.38 1.40
CA ALA A 45 -0.97 3.63 1.90
C ALA A 45 -1.21 3.81 3.40
N ALA A 46 -2.44 3.53 3.87
CA ALA A 46 -2.83 3.58 5.27
C ALA A 46 -1.98 2.66 6.14
N MET A 47 -1.75 1.42 5.70
CA MET A 47 -0.92 0.46 6.44
C MET A 47 0.51 0.97 6.62
N ASN A 48 1.15 1.46 5.55
CA ASN A 48 2.52 1.97 5.62
C ASN A 48 2.63 3.20 6.53
N LEU A 49 1.67 4.13 6.46
CA LEU A 49 1.59 5.29 7.35
C LEU A 49 1.36 4.87 8.81
N GLY A 50 0.49 3.88 9.03
CA GLY A 50 0.25 3.31 10.35
C GLY A 50 1.53 2.76 10.98
N PHE A 51 2.33 2.00 10.22
CA PHE A 51 3.64 1.52 10.69
C PHE A 51 4.60 2.67 11.04
N GLN A 52 4.64 3.75 10.24
CA GLN A 52 5.45 4.93 10.59
C GLN A 52 4.98 5.57 11.90
N HIS A 53 3.68 5.87 12.02
CA HIS A 53 3.12 6.47 13.23
C HIS A 53 3.30 5.60 14.48
N ARG A 54 3.33 4.29 14.32
CA ARG A 54 3.67 3.36 15.40
C ARG A 54 5.15 3.45 15.74
N SER A 55 6.04 3.45 14.76
CA SER A 55 7.49 3.61 14.96
C SER A 55 7.79 4.92 15.70
N ASP A 56 7.25 6.04 15.25
CA ASP A 56 7.45 7.37 15.86
C ASP A 56 7.15 7.38 17.38
N ARG A 57 6.21 6.54 17.83
CA ARG A 57 5.79 6.42 19.24
C ARG A 57 6.56 5.37 20.04
N THR A 58 7.34 4.52 19.37
CA THR A 58 8.16 3.47 20.00
C THR A 58 9.65 3.77 19.93
N ASP A 59 10.09 4.63 19.01
CA ASP A 59 11.51 4.93 18.77
C ASP A 59 12.21 5.46 20.02
N TRP A 60 11.48 6.18 20.89
CA TRP A 60 12.02 6.70 22.15
C TRP A 60 12.58 5.62 23.08
N ARG A 61 12.15 4.36 22.92
CA ARG A 61 12.61 3.21 23.70
C ARG A 61 13.94 2.63 23.19
N ASN A 62 14.51 3.22 22.15
CA ASN A 62 15.83 2.87 21.63
C ASN A 62 16.79 4.02 21.97
N PRO A 63 17.38 4.02 23.18
CA PRO A 63 18.16 5.14 23.65
C PRO A 63 19.41 5.35 22.80
N VAL A 64 19.73 6.62 22.54
CA VAL A 64 20.92 7.03 21.78
C VAL A 64 21.92 7.65 22.74
N GLU A 65 23.13 7.10 22.76
CA GLU A 65 24.20 7.62 23.61
C GLU A 65 24.54 9.07 23.27
N SER A 66 24.68 9.89 24.31
CA SER A 66 25.01 11.31 24.17
C SER A 66 26.25 11.71 24.96
N SER A 67 27.05 12.58 24.37
CA SER A 67 28.18 13.26 25.02
C SER A 67 27.74 14.29 26.07
N ARG A 68 26.47 14.71 26.08
CA ARG A 68 25.89 15.67 27.05
C ARG A 68 24.62 15.10 27.70
N PRO A 69 24.74 14.01 28.47
CA PRO A 69 23.57 13.30 28.97
C PRO A 69 22.87 14.06 30.10
N VAL A 70 21.55 13.90 30.17
CA VAL A 70 20.68 14.45 31.23
C VAL A 70 19.96 13.35 32.01
N ALA A 71 19.83 12.16 31.42
CA ALA A 71 19.23 10.99 32.03
C ALA A 71 19.94 9.70 31.59
N VAL A 72 19.63 8.62 32.29
CA VAL A 72 19.93 7.25 31.88
C VAL A 72 18.62 6.57 31.57
N GLU A 73 18.59 5.84 30.47
CA GLU A 73 17.44 5.06 30.02
C GLU A 73 17.89 3.62 29.76
N ALA A 74 17.10 2.67 30.24
CA ALA A 74 17.30 1.25 29.97
C ALA A 74 15.94 0.62 29.66
N VAL A 75 15.91 -0.28 28.68
CA VAL A 75 14.66 -0.95 28.27
C VAL A 75 14.80 -2.45 28.47
N GLY A 76 13.77 -3.05 29.01
CA GLY A 76 13.72 -4.47 29.33
C GLY A 76 12.34 -5.02 29.09
N THR A 77 12.23 -6.34 29.16
CA THR A 77 10.95 -7.03 29.08
C THR A 77 10.82 -7.96 30.27
N THR A 78 9.72 -7.83 31.00
CA THR A 78 9.28 -8.80 32.00
C THR A 78 8.06 -9.56 31.46
N PHE A 79 7.63 -10.60 32.16
CA PHE A 79 6.51 -11.43 31.71
C PHE A 79 5.47 -11.61 32.82
N THR A 80 4.20 -11.57 32.44
CA THR A 80 3.07 -11.93 33.29
C THR A 80 2.22 -12.96 32.58
N ARG A 81 2.15 -14.18 33.12
CA ARG A 81 1.40 -15.31 32.51
C ARG A 81 1.78 -15.55 31.03
N GLY A 82 3.06 -15.40 30.69
CA GLY A 82 3.56 -15.55 29.32
C GLY A 82 3.28 -14.36 28.40
N VAL A 83 2.61 -13.31 28.89
CA VAL A 83 2.42 -12.05 28.17
C VAL A 83 3.60 -11.12 28.49
N PRO A 84 4.30 -10.58 27.48
CA PRO A 84 5.38 -9.64 27.73
C PRO A 84 4.87 -8.29 28.21
N VAL A 85 5.65 -7.67 29.09
CA VAL A 85 5.47 -6.30 29.55
C VAL A 85 6.79 -5.57 29.34
N THR A 86 6.78 -4.54 28.51
CA THR A 86 7.96 -3.69 28.30
C THR A 86 8.14 -2.79 29.52
N VAL A 87 9.34 -2.75 30.07
CA VAL A 87 9.71 -1.92 31.21
C VAL A 87 10.81 -0.96 30.76
N VAL A 88 10.55 0.33 30.94
CA VAL A 88 11.49 1.41 30.62
C VAL A 88 11.93 2.04 31.93
N ASP A 89 13.19 1.82 32.29
CA ASP A 89 13.78 2.30 33.52
C ASP A 89 14.52 3.60 33.23
N VAL A 90 14.12 4.67 33.91
CA VAL A 90 14.66 6.01 33.69
C VAL A 90 15.22 6.61 34.97
N ALA A 91 16.38 7.24 34.88
CA ALA A 91 16.98 7.94 36.00
C ALA A 91 17.54 9.30 35.57
N ARG A 92 17.16 10.36 36.27
CA ARG A 92 17.70 11.70 36.03
C ARG A 92 19.11 11.81 36.60
N LEU A 93 20.05 12.35 35.82
CA LEU A 93 21.41 12.58 36.30
C LEU A 93 21.45 13.76 37.29
N PRO A 94 22.34 13.72 38.31
CA PRO A 94 22.44 14.78 39.31
C PRO A 94 22.74 16.15 38.69
N GLY A 95 22.06 17.20 39.16
CA GLY A 95 22.28 18.57 38.70
C GLY A 95 21.86 18.85 37.25
N ARG A 96 21.11 17.94 36.61
CA ARG A 96 20.58 18.10 35.25
C ARG A 96 19.05 18.18 35.27
N THR A 97 18.50 18.96 34.34
CA THR A 97 17.07 18.97 34.04
C THR A 97 16.83 18.02 32.88
N ALA A 98 16.06 16.94 33.11
CA ALA A 98 15.70 15.98 32.09
C ALA A 98 14.28 16.25 31.57
N PRO A 99 14.04 16.20 30.24
CA PRO A 99 12.69 16.30 29.70
C PRO A 99 11.86 15.07 30.10
N ALA A 100 10.54 15.20 30.16
CA ALA A 100 9.68 14.05 30.39
C ALA A 100 9.74 13.07 29.19
N PRO A 101 9.74 11.75 29.42
CA PRO A 101 9.55 10.79 28.34
C PRO A 101 8.19 11.00 27.65
N PRO A 102 8.04 10.62 26.36
CA PRO A 102 6.78 10.78 25.63
C PRO A 102 5.59 10.19 26.38
N GLY A 103 4.47 10.91 26.40
CA GLY A 103 3.23 10.46 27.04
C GLY A 103 3.21 10.54 28.57
N LEU A 104 4.22 11.14 29.20
CA LEU A 104 4.20 11.51 30.62
C LEU A 104 4.13 13.02 30.77
N ASP A 105 3.43 13.50 31.80
CA ASP A 105 3.32 14.92 32.11
C ASP A 105 4.60 15.50 32.73
N ARG A 106 5.41 14.65 33.37
CA ARG A 106 6.68 15.02 34.01
C ARG A 106 7.65 13.85 34.05
N PHE A 107 8.92 14.14 34.34
CA PHE A 107 9.92 13.12 34.60
C PHE A 107 9.56 12.33 35.89
N PRO A 108 9.55 10.98 35.86
CA PRO A 108 9.25 10.15 37.04
C PRO A 108 10.24 10.36 38.18
N ALA A 109 9.73 10.54 39.41
CA ALA A 109 10.57 10.54 40.59
C ALA A 109 11.05 9.12 40.93
N PRO A 110 12.16 8.95 41.67
CA PRO A 110 12.63 7.62 42.07
C PRO A 110 11.56 6.85 42.86
N GLY A 111 11.21 5.65 42.39
CA GLY A 111 10.16 4.79 42.94
C GLY A 111 8.77 4.99 42.34
N GLU A 112 8.57 5.98 41.48
CA GLU A 112 7.29 6.17 40.78
C GLU A 112 7.15 5.19 39.62
N LEU A 113 5.98 4.54 39.54
CA LEU A 113 5.60 3.59 38.50
C LEU A 113 4.51 4.19 37.63
N TRP A 114 4.79 4.37 36.34
CA TRP A 114 3.80 4.79 35.34
C TRP A 114 3.45 3.60 34.46
N VAL A 115 2.16 3.36 34.21
CA VAL A 115 1.71 2.16 33.48
C VAL A 115 0.83 2.53 32.29
N SER A 116 0.84 1.73 31.24
CA SER A 116 -0.12 1.89 30.15
C SER A 116 -1.55 1.63 30.64
N PRO A 117 -2.59 2.19 29.99
CA PRO A 117 -3.98 1.92 30.37
C PRO A 117 -4.33 0.43 30.37
N ALA A 118 -3.79 -0.33 29.41
CA ALA A 118 -3.98 -1.77 29.32
C ALA A 118 -3.24 -2.53 30.43
N LEU A 119 -2.05 -2.08 30.83
CA LEU A 119 -1.33 -2.65 31.97
C LEU A 119 -2.03 -2.32 33.28
N GLY A 120 -2.48 -1.09 33.49
CA GLY A 120 -3.30 -0.72 34.66
C GLY A 120 -4.53 -1.61 34.82
N ALA A 121 -5.31 -1.77 33.74
CA ALA A 121 -6.49 -2.65 33.75
C ALA A 121 -6.15 -4.15 33.97
N LEU A 122 -4.93 -4.58 33.62
CA LEU A 122 -4.45 -5.92 33.91
C LEU A 122 -4.04 -6.06 35.39
N LEU A 123 -3.33 -5.06 35.93
CA LEU A 123 -2.91 -5.02 37.33
C LEU A 123 -4.10 -4.97 38.29
N ASP A 124 -5.18 -4.25 37.94
CA ASP A 124 -6.42 -4.19 38.73
C ASP A 124 -7.10 -5.56 38.87
N ARG A 125 -6.86 -6.47 37.92
CA ARG A 125 -7.40 -7.84 37.92
C ARG A 125 -6.45 -8.86 38.55
N LEU A 126 -5.23 -8.44 38.89
CA LEU A 126 -4.20 -9.30 39.46
C LEU A 126 -3.99 -8.96 40.93
N PRO A 127 -3.88 -9.97 41.80
CA PRO A 127 -3.46 -9.73 43.18
C PRO A 127 -2.02 -9.18 43.19
N ALA A 128 -1.71 -8.34 44.18
CA ALA A 128 -0.47 -7.55 44.23
C ALA A 128 0.81 -8.41 44.23
N ASP A 129 0.75 -9.63 44.75
CA ASP A 129 1.83 -10.62 44.74
C ASP A 129 2.23 -11.10 43.33
N ARG A 130 1.35 -10.87 42.35
CA ARG A 130 1.54 -11.31 40.95
C ARG A 130 1.81 -10.16 39.99
N HIS A 131 2.07 -8.97 40.51
CA HIS A 131 2.41 -7.83 39.66
C HIS A 131 3.80 -8.06 39.02
N PRO A 132 3.95 -7.89 37.69
CA PRO A 132 5.23 -8.05 36.99
C PRO A 132 6.32 -7.10 37.50
N ILE A 133 5.91 -5.95 38.04
CA ILE A 133 6.78 -4.86 38.45
C ILE A 133 6.39 -4.50 39.88
N PRO A 134 7.35 -4.39 40.80
CA PRO A 134 7.07 -3.99 42.17
C PRO A 134 6.69 -2.50 42.20
N GLY A 135 5.64 -2.17 42.95
CA GLY A 135 5.20 -0.80 43.20
C GLY A 135 3.73 -0.55 42.85
N THR A 136 3.18 0.56 43.33
CA THR A 136 1.81 0.99 43.02
C THR A 136 1.82 1.96 41.85
N PRO A 137 0.96 1.78 40.83
CA PRO A 137 0.82 2.72 39.74
C PRO A 137 0.55 4.15 40.25
N THR A 138 1.43 5.08 39.91
CA THR A 138 1.37 6.51 40.28
C THR A 138 0.72 7.35 39.18
N GLY A 139 0.75 6.87 37.94
CA GLY A 139 0.16 7.55 36.79
C GLY A 139 0.00 6.64 35.58
N THR A 140 -0.70 7.15 34.56
CA THR A 140 -0.99 6.41 33.31
C THR A 140 -0.26 7.00 32.11
N LEU A 141 0.31 6.15 31.27
CA LEU A 141 0.99 6.55 30.04
C LEU A 141 -0.02 7.01 28.98
N GLY A 142 0.26 8.17 28.38
CA GLY A 142 -0.49 8.69 27.24
C GLY A 142 -0.20 7.95 25.94
N ARG A 143 -1.08 8.13 24.93
CA ARG A 143 -0.96 7.50 23.60
C ARG A 143 0.40 7.72 22.93
N ALA A 144 1.04 8.87 23.14
CA ALA A 144 2.34 9.20 22.56
C ALA A 144 3.46 8.23 22.97
N ALA A 145 3.30 7.52 24.09
CA ALA A 145 4.26 6.55 24.59
C ALA A 145 4.03 5.14 24.04
N LEU A 146 2.93 4.88 23.31
CA LEU A 146 2.40 3.54 23.05
C LEU A 146 2.30 3.21 21.56
N ALA A 147 2.70 1.98 21.20
CA ALA A 147 2.60 1.42 19.87
C ALA A 147 1.15 1.21 19.44
N HIS A 148 0.31 0.75 20.38
CA HIS A 148 -1.10 0.42 20.18
C HIS A 148 -1.92 0.53 21.49
N PRO A 149 -3.26 0.58 21.42
CA PRO A 149 -4.09 0.75 22.62
C PRO A 149 -3.91 -0.33 23.69
N GLY A 150 -3.70 -1.58 23.26
CA GLY A 150 -3.58 -2.74 24.15
C GLY A 150 -2.15 -3.05 24.61
N GLU A 151 -1.20 -2.14 24.44
CA GLU A 151 0.21 -2.42 24.73
C GLU A 151 0.47 -2.41 26.24
N LEU A 152 1.27 -3.34 26.73
CA LEU A 152 1.65 -3.44 28.15
C LEU A 152 3.03 -2.82 28.34
N VAL A 153 3.05 -1.60 28.89
CA VAL A 153 4.28 -0.83 29.10
C VAL A 153 4.27 -0.24 30.48
N ALA A 154 5.42 -0.28 31.14
CA ALA A 154 5.68 0.43 32.38
C ALA A 154 6.91 1.31 32.25
N VAL A 155 6.86 2.47 32.89
CA VAL A 155 8.01 3.38 33.06
C VAL A 155 8.28 3.51 34.54
N VAL A 156 9.51 3.21 34.96
CA VAL A 156 9.91 3.24 36.36
C VAL A 156 10.98 4.29 36.58
N GLY A 157 10.74 5.20 37.53
CA GLY A 157 11.73 6.17 37.95
C GLY A 157 12.74 5.54 38.91
N HIS A 158 14.02 5.70 38.65
CA HIS A 158 15.11 5.19 39.48
C HIS A 158 16.04 6.28 39.97
N ARG A 159 16.83 5.95 41.00
CA ARG A 159 18.02 6.72 41.35
C ARG A 159 19.12 6.39 40.32
N PRO A 160 19.98 7.35 39.96
CA PRO A 160 21.04 7.12 38.96
C PRO A 160 22.09 6.07 39.40
N THR A 161 22.08 5.66 40.67
CA THR A 161 22.96 4.63 41.25
C THR A 161 22.27 3.26 41.37
N ASP A 162 21.02 3.13 40.97
CA ASP A 162 20.25 1.89 41.09
C ASP A 162 20.75 0.82 40.09
N PRO A 163 20.90 -0.46 40.50
CA PRO A 163 21.22 -1.55 39.59
C PRO A 163 20.35 -1.58 38.32
N ALA A 164 19.07 -1.21 38.41
CA ALA A 164 18.17 -1.18 37.26
C ALA A 164 18.67 -0.29 36.10
N VAL A 165 19.41 0.78 36.40
CA VAL A 165 19.94 1.75 35.42
C VAL A 165 21.47 1.79 35.37
N THR A 166 22.14 0.79 35.95
CA THR A 166 23.62 0.69 35.94
C THR A 166 24.13 -0.67 35.50
N ALA A 167 23.37 -1.75 35.73
CA ALA A 167 23.76 -3.09 35.31
C ALA A 167 23.54 -3.29 33.80
N GLU A 168 24.55 -3.83 33.13
CA GLU A 168 24.47 -4.16 31.70
C GLU A 168 23.40 -5.24 31.44
N ARG A 169 22.61 -5.05 30.38
CA ARG A 169 21.56 -6.00 29.99
C ARG A 169 22.01 -6.82 28.80
N ALA A 170 21.98 -8.14 28.96
CA ALA A 170 22.23 -9.04 27.84
C ALA A 170 21.03 -9.03 26.87
N PRO A 171 21.27 -8.97 25.55
CA PRO A 171 20.21 -9.16 24.56
C PRO A 171 19.56 -10.54 24.72
N ASP A 172 18.24 -10.62 24.67
CA ASP A 172 17.53 -11.91 24.61
C ASP A 172 17.42 -12.33 23.13
N PRO A 173 18.06 -13.45 22.71
CA PRO A 173 17.97 -13.93 21.34
C PRO A 173 16.54 -14.24 20.89
N ARG A 174 15.62 -14.47 21.84
CA ARG A 174 14.19 -14.71 21.55
C ARG A 174 13.44 -13.43 21.23
N ARG A 175 14.00 -12.25 21.54
CA ARG A 175 13.39 -10.92 21.44
C ARG A 175 14.40 -9.85 21.03
N VAL A 176 14.90 -9.99 19.82
CA VAL A 176 15.82 -9.02 19.20
C VAL A 176 15.12 -7.66 19.08
N GLY A 177 15.75 -6.61 19.61
CA GLY A 177 15.25 -5.23 19.56
C GLY A 177 14.42 -4.77 20.78
N ASP A 178 14.08 -5.65 21.73
CA ASP A 178 13.20 -5.32 22.87
C ASP A 178 13.97 -4.95 24.17
N ILE A 179 15.30 -5.01 24.16
CA ILE A 179 16.16 -4.78 25.33
C ILE A 179 17.24 -3.76 24.97
N ALA A 180 17.33 -2.72 25.79
CA ALA A 180 18.39 -1.71 25.71
C ALA A 180 19.14 -1.66 27.05
N THR A 181 20.46 -1.81 26.98
CA THR A 181 21.33 -1.65 28.15
C THR A 181 21.28 -0.19 28.65
N PRO A 182 21.52 0.08 29.94
CA PRO A 182 21.48 1.45 30.45
C PRO A 182 22.38 2.40 29.67
N THR A 183 21.74 3.35 29.01
CA THR A 183 22.37 4.27 28.05
C THR A 183 22.16 5.70 28.52
N ARG A 184 23.21 6.51 28.44
CA ARG A 184 23.19 7.91 28.84
C ARG A 184 22.63 8.77 27.72
N VAL A 185 21.42 9.32 27.91
CA VAL A 185 20.65 10.03 26.88
C VAL A 185 20.55 11.53 27.16
N ALA A 186 20.48 12.33 26.09
CA ALA A 186 20.16 13.76 26.15
C ALA A 186 18.66 14.05 25.99
N SER A 187 17.91 13.15 25.34
CA SER A 187 16.48 13.25 25.07
C SER A 187 15.85 11.87 24.91
N PHE A 188 14.53 11.80 25.10
CA PHE A 188 13.70 10.60 24.87
C PHE A 188 13.10 10.60 23.46
N THR A 189 13.91 10.92 22.46
CA THR A 189 13.52 10.82 21.05
C THR A 189 13.86 9.43 20.51
N GLY A 190 14.97 8.87 20.99
CA GLY A 190 15.53 7.59 20.55
C GLY A 190 15.86 7.53 19.07
N ALA A 191 16.00 6.32 18.55
CA ALA A 191 16.30 6.04 17.15
C ALA A 191 15.33 5.00 16.55
N PRO A 192 15.08 5.03 15.24
CA PRO A 192 14.33 3.98 14.57
C PRO A 192 14.96 2.61 14.79
N LEU A 193 14.16 1.61 15.13
CA LEU A 193 14.64 0.22 15.17
C LEU A 193 15.16 -0.18 13.78
N THR A 194 16.38 -0.69 13.73
CA THR A 194 17.01 -1.22 12.52
C THR A 194 16.85 -2.74 12.40
N ASP A 195 16.48 -3.42 13.50
CA ASP A 195 16.26 -4.85 13.60
C ASP A 195 15.00 -5.19 14.43
N GLY A 196 14.71 -6.48 14.60
CA GLY A 196 13.55 -6.96 15.36
C GLY A 196 12.25 -7.14 14.57
N MET A 197 11.23 -7.66 15.26
CA MET A 197 9.97 -8.09 14.63
C MET A 197 9.16 -6.92 14.07
N GLY A 198 9.12 -5.78 14.77
CA GLY A 198 8.42 -4.58 14.30
C GLY A 198 8.97 -4.12 12.95
N LYS A 199 10.31 -4.10 12.80
CA LYS A 199 10.97 -3.74 11.56
C LYS A 199 10.70 -4.73 10.44
N ALA A 200 10.70 -6.04 10.76
CA ALA A 200 10.37 -7.08 9.79
C ALA A 200 8.94 -6.92 9.24
N TYR A 201 7.96 -6.62 10.10
CA TYR A 201 6.58 -6.37 9.66
C TYR A 201 6.46 -5.14 8.76
N GLU A 202 7.13 -4.04 9.10
CA GLU A 202 7.19 -2.83 8.29
C GLU A 202 7.75 -3.14 6.88
N SER A 203 8.86 -3.88 6.82
CA SER A 203 9.51 -4.28 5.56
C SER A 203 8.63 -5.20 4.72
N VAL A 204 7.97 -6.20 5.33
CA VAL A 204 7.03 -7.08 4.62
C VAL A 204 5.82 -6.29 4.11
N ALA A 205 5.27 -5.35 4.88
CA ALA A 205 4.15 -4.51 4.45
C ALA A 205 4.51 -3.64 3.24
N ARG A 206 5.73 -3.09 3.20
CA ARG A 206 6.27 -2.35 2.05
C ARG A 206 6.39 -3.23 0.81
N VAL A 207 6.97 -4.42 0.95
CA VAL A 207 7.10 -5.37 -0.15
C VAL A 207 5.73 -5.81 -0.68
N ALA A 208 4.80 -6.15 0.21
CA ALA A 208 3.42 -6.50 -0.15
C ALA A 208 2.72 -5.37 -0.90
N THR A 209 2.95 -4.12 -0.49
CA THR A 209 2.40 -2.93 -1.16
C THR A 209 2.91 -2.82 -2.60
N VAL A 210 4.23 -2.90 -2.80
CA VAL A 210 4.83 -2.86 -4.15
C VAL A 210 4.28 -3.99 -5.03
N LEU A 211 4.12 -5.19 -4.46
CA LEU A 211 3.61 -6.37 -5.16
C LEU A 211 2.17 -6.21 -5.65
N VAL A 212 1.34 -5.49 -4.87
CA VAL A 212 -0.10 -5.33 -5.14
C VAL A 212 -0.40 -4.13 -6.04
N ILE A 213 0.37 -3.02 -5.95
CA ILE A 213 0.07 -1.80 -6.71
C ILE A 213 -0.03 -2.07 -8.22
N VAL A 214 0.97 -2.75 -8.79
CA VAL A 214 1.04 -2.94 -10.25
C VAL A 214 -0.14 -3.79 -10.77
N PRO A 215 -0.47 -4.96 -10.20
CA PRO A 215 -1.69 -5.68 -10.53
C PRO A 215 -2.96 -4.83 -10.47
N LEU A 216 -3.12 -3.97 -9.46
CA LEU A 216 -4.30 -3.11 -9.33
C LEU A 216 -4.38 -2.05 -10.44
N LEU A 217 -3.25 -1.44 -10.80
CA LEU A 217 -3.20 -0.48 -11.90
C LEU A 217 -3.48 -1.17 -13.25
N VAL A 218 -2.93 -2.37 -13.45
CA VAL A 218 -3.17 -3.17 -14.66
C VAL A 218 -4.64 -3.60 -14.74
N LEU A 219 -5.25 -4.01 -13.63
CA LEU A 219 -6.66 -4.37 -13.54
C LEU A 219 -7.54 -3.19 -13.96
N ALA A 220 -7.37 -2.02 -13.34
CA ALA A 220 -8.13 -0.81 -13.65
C ALA A 220 -7.94 -0.38 -15.12
N ALA A 221 -6.70 -0.34 -15.60
CA ALA A 221 -6.40 0.04 -16.98
C ALA A 221 -6.97 -0.95 -18.01
N SER A 222 -6.94 -2.25 -17.71
CA SER A 222 -7.45 -3.29 -18.61
C SER A 222 -8.97 -3.29 -18.64
N ALA A 223 -9.63 -3.13 -17.49
CA ALA A 223 -11.07 -2.97 -17.41
C ALA A 223 -11.56 -1.72 -18.17
N ALA A 224 -10.85 -0.60 -18.04
CA ALA A 224 -11.13 0.62 -18.81
C ALA A 224 -11.04 0.38 -20.33
N ARG A 225 -9.96 -0.26 -20.81
CA ARG A 225 -9.81 -0.60 -22.24
C ARG A 225 -10.89 -1.55 -22.75
N LEU A 226 -11.24 -2.58 -21.98
CA LEU A 226 -12.29 -3.54 -22.30
C LEU A 226 -13.68 -2.88 -22.38
N SER A 227 -13.93 -1.87 -21.54
CA SER A 227 -15.19 -1.11 -21.59
C SER A 227 -15.35 -0.34 -22.90
N VAL A 228 -14.25 0.23 -23.43
CA VAL A 228 -14.24 0.93 -24.72
C VAL A 228 -14.41 -0.04 -25.89
N SER A 229 -13.66 -1.15 -25.92
CA SER A 229 -13.70 -2.09 -27.05
C SER A 229 -15.09 -2.69 -27.28
N ARG A 230 -15.88 -2.87 -26.21
CA ARG A 230 -17.27 -3.35 -26.32
C ARG A 230 -18.23 -2.29 -26.86
N ARG A 231 -17.84 -1.01 -26.85
CA ARG A 231 -18.63 0.12 -27.36
C ARG A 231 -18.22 0.55 -28.78
N ASP A 232 -17.21 -0.08 -29.36
CA ASP A 232 -16.70 0.24 -30.70
C ASP A 232 -17.77 0.23 -31.79
N GLN A 233 -18.76 -0.67 -31.72
CA GLN A 233 -19.88 -0.72 -32.68
C GLN A 233 -20.68 0.59 -32.72
N ARG A 234 -20.88 1.23 -31.57
CA ARG A 234 -21.59 2.52 -31.48
C ARG A 234 -20.75 3.66 -32.04
N LEU A 235 -19.44 3.63 -31.79
CA LEU A 235 -18.52 4.63 -32.31
C LEU A 235 -18.37 4.54 -33.83
N ALA A 236 -18.41 3.32 -34.38
CA ALA A 236 -18.46 3.09 -35.82
C ALA A 236 -19.75 3.67 -36.45
N ALA A 237 -20.91 3.47 -35.82
CA ALA A 237 -22.17 4.08 -36.28
C ALA A 237 -22.11 5.62 -36.25
N LEU A 238 -21.54 6.22 -35.20
CA LEU A 238 -21.36 7.68 -35.12
C LEU A 238 -20.41 8.21 -36.21
N ARG A 239 -19.37 7.45 -36.59
CA ARG A 239 -18.50 7.79 -37.72
C ARG A 239 -19.24 7.77 -39.05
N LEU A 240 -20.12 6.79 -39.25
CA LEU A 240 -20.97 6.72 -40.45
C LEU A 240 -21.92 7.92 -40.56
N MET A 241 -22.30 8.52 -39.43
CA MET A 241 -23.05 9.79 -39.38
C MET A 241 -22.18 11.05 -39.42
N GLY A 242 -20.88 10.94 -39.74
CA GLY A 242 -19.97 12.07 -39.93
C GLY A 242 -19.32 12.63 -38.66
N ALA A 243 -19.37 11.92 -37.53
CA ALA A 243 -18.72 12.39 -36.31
C ALA A 243 -17.18 12.44 -36.46
N THR A 244 -16.57 13.59 -36.12
CA THR A 244 -15.12 13.77 -36.19
C THR A 244 -14.38 12.94 -35.13
N PRO A 245 -13.12 12.51 -35.38
CA PRO A 245 -12.33 11.74 -34.41
C PRO A 245 -12.16 12.44 -33.05
N GLY A 246 -12.05 13.78 -33.05
CA GLY A 246 -11.96 14.57 -31.83
C GLY A 246 -13.24 14.52 -30.98
N ARG A 247 -14.43 14.54 -31.61
CA ARG A 247 -15.71 14.41 -30.89
C ARG A 247 -15.86 13.03 -30.25
N ILE A 248 -15.43 11.98 -30.95
CA ILE A 248 -15.42 10.61 -30.42
C ILE A 248 -14.47 10.49 -29.22
N ALA A 249 -13.26 11.03 -29.33
CA ALA A 249 -12.31 11.04 -28.22
C ALA A 249 -12.84 11.81 -27.00
N GLY A 250 -13.51 12.95 -27.22
CA GLY A 250 -14.16 13.73 -26.16
C GLY A 250 -15.27 12.97 -25.45
N LEU A 251 -16.13 12.28 -26.20
CA LEU A 251 -17.20 11.45 -25.62
C LEU A 251 -16.63 10.30 -24.78
N THR A 252 -15.62 9.60 -25.28
CA THR A 252 -14.97 8.53 -24.53
C THR A 252 -14.22 9.04 -23.31
N ALA A 253 -13.59 10.21 -23.38
CA ALA A 253 -12.98 10.84 -22.21
C ALA A 253 -14.02 11.17 -21.15
N ALA A 254 -15.16 11.74 -21.53
CA ALA A 254 -16.25 12.08 -20.62
C ALA A 254 -16.85 10.83 -19.96
N GLU A 255 -17.07 9.77 -20.74
CA GLU A 255 -17.57 8.49 -20.22
C GLU A 255 -16.55 7.82 -19.29
N ALA A 256 -15.28 7.79 -19.67
CA ALA A 256 -14.21 7.25 -18.84
C ALA A 256 -14.05 8.04 -17.54
N LEU A 257 -14.16 9.38 -17.59
CA LEU A 257 -14.14 10.26 -16.43
C LEU A 257 -15.29 9.91 -15.49
N LEU A 258 -16.50 9.76 -16.02
CA LEU A 258 -17.69 9.35 -15.28
C LEU A 258 -17.50 8.02 -14.54
N THR A 259 -17.07 6.99 -15.27
CA THR A 259 -16.86 5.65 -14.70
C THR A 259 -15.69 5.61 -13.72
N GLY A 260 -14.59 6.31 -14.04
CA GLY A 260 -13.40 6.40 -13.20
C GLY A 260 -13.69 7.16 -11.91
N THR A 261 -14.41 8.27 -11.97
CA THR A 261 -14.82 9.03 -10.79
C THR A 261 -15.79 8.22 -9.93
N ALA A 262 -16.79 7.57 -10.53
CA ALA A 262 -17.70 6.69 -9.78
C ALA A 262 -16.94 5.56 -9.07
N GLY A 263 -16.03 4.88 -9.78
CA GLY A 263 -15.19 3.83 -9.20
C GLY A 263 -14.28 4.35 -8.10
N ALA A 264 -13.54 5.43 -8.33
CA ALA A 264 -12.62 5.99 -7.35
C ALA A 264 -13.34 6.49 -6.08
N LEU A 265 -14.51 7.12 -6.22
CA LEU A 265 -15.32 7.54 -5.07
C LEU A 265 -15.86 6.35 -4.30
N LEU A 266 -16.42 5.34 -4.98
CA LEU A 266 -16.83 4.08 -4.34
C LEU A 266 -15.66 3.41 -3.63
N GLY A 267 -14.47 3.45 -4.23
CA GLY A 267 -13.26 2.91 -3.62
C GLY A 267 -12.82 3.67 -2.37
N ALA A 268 -12.92 5.00 -2.38
CA ALA A 268 -12.63 5.85 -1.22
C ALA A 268 -13.65 5.63 -0.08
N VAL A 269 -14.93 5.47 -0.41
CA VAL A 269 -15.97 5.07 0.56
C VAL A 269 -15.66 3.68 1.11
N GLY A 270 -15.31 2.72 0.25
CA GLY A 270 -14.91 1.38 0.65
C GLY A 270 -13.72 1.38 1.62
N TYR A 271 -12.72 2.24 1.37
CA TYR A 271 -11.61 2.45 2.29
C TYR A 271 -12.09 2.97 3.64
N ALA A 272 -12.93 4.01 3.68
CA ALA A 272 -13.45 4.56 4.93
C ALA A 272 -14.28 3.53 5.73
N VAL A 273 -15.07 2.70 5.05
CA VAL A 273 -15.86 1.62 5.67
C VAL A 273 -14.99 0.49 6.20
N LEU A 274 -13.93 0.12 5.47
CA LEU A 274 -13.00 -0.95 5.88
C LEU A 274 -11.96 -0.49 6.91
N LEU A 275 -11.76 0.83 7.07
CA LEU A 275 -10.79 1.40 8.00
C LEU A 275 -10.92 0.90 9.45
N PRO A 276 -12.12 0.89 10.10
CA PRO A 276 -12.26 0.34 11.44
C PRO A 276 -11.97 -1.16 11.51
N VAL A 277 -12.35 -1.91 10.47
CA VAL A 277 -12.04 -3.36 10.39
C VAL A 277 -10.54 -3.57 10.30
N ALA A 278 -9.86 -2.82 9.43
CA ALA A 278 -8.40 -2.86 9.29
C ALA A 278 -7.71 -2.47 10.60
N ALA A 279 -8.24 -1.49 11.34
CA ALA A 279 -7.70 -1.08 12.64
C ALA A 279 -7.80 -2.18 13.70
N SER A 280 -8.83 -3.02 13.65
CA SER A 280 -9.02 -4.11 14.60
C SER A 280 -8.08 -5.30 14.41
N LEU A 281 -7.43 -5.42 13.24
CA LEU A 281 -6.54 -6.53 12.94
C LEU A 281 -5.25 -6.44 13.78
N PRO A 282 -4.91 -7.46 14.59
CA PRO A 282 -3.68 -7.46 15.35
C PRO A 282 -2.49 -7.75 14.42
N LEU A 283 -1.72 -6.71 14.11
CA LEU A 283 -0.49 -6.80 13.32
C LEU A 283 0.66 -6.21 14.13
N ALA A 284 1.82 -6.86 14.12
CA ALA A 284 3.02 -6.41 14.84
C ALA A 284 2.76 -6.08 16.33
N GLY A 285 2.16 -7.02 17.06
CA GLY A 285 1.93 -6.92 18.51
C GLY A 285 0.53 -6.49 18.95
N GLY A 286 -0.23 -5.79 18.10
CA GLY A 286 -1.58 -5.36 18.48
C GLY A 286 -2.37 -4.59 17.43
N ALA A 287 -3.62 -4.29 17.76
CA ALA A 287 -4.54 -3.50 16.92
C ALA A 287 -4.04 -2.06 16.71
N TRP A 288 -4.52 -1.39 15.67
CA TRP A 288 -4.12 -0.02 15.35
C TRP A 288 -5.05 1.01 15.99
N TYR A 289 -4.55 2.21 16.24
CA TYR A 289 -5.46 3.34 16.41
C TYR A 289 -6.06 3.68 15.04
N THR A 290 -7.38 3.83 14.96
CA THR A 290 -8.07 4.18 13.71
C THR A 290 -7.51 5.45 13.08
N ALA A 291 -7.15 6.43 13.91
CA ALA A 291 -6.54 7.68 13.46
C ALA A 291 -5.15 7.49 12.80
N ASP A 292 -4.39 6.43 13.12
CA ASP A 292 -3.09 6.17 12.48
C ASP A 292 -3.24 5.63 11.05
N LEU A 293 -4.37 5.00 10.74
CA LEU A 293 -4.66 4.47 9.41
C LEU A 293 -5.30 5.51 8.50
N TRP A 294 -5.59 6.71 9.00
CA TRP A 294 -6.14 7.79 8.18
C TRP A 294 -5.03 8.49 7.41
N ILE A 295 -5.03 8.34 6.08
CA ILE A 295 -3.96 8.89 5.24
C ILE A 295 -4.02 10.42 5.11
N GLY A 296 -5.15 11.06 5.45
CA GLY A 296 -5.37 12.48 5.24
C GLY A 296 -5.96 12.83 3.87
N ALA A 297 -6.49 14.05 3.73
CA ALA A 297 -7.22 14.48 2.54
C ALA A 297 -6.33 14.60 1.29
N ALA A 298 -5.11 15.12 1.43
CA ALA A 298 -4.21 15.34 0.30
C ALA A 298 -3.81 14.03 -0.43
N PRO A 299 -3.28 12.98 0.23
CA PRO A 299 -2.95 11.73 -0.45
C PRO A 299 -4.20 10.98 -0.91
N LEU A 300 -5.34 11.10 -0.21
CA LEU A 300 -6.62 10.53 -0.67
C LEU A 300 -7.02 11.14 -2.02
N LEU A 301 -6.98 12.47 -2.13
CA LEU A 301 -7.26 13.18 -3.38
C LEU A 301 -6.25 12.83 -4.48
N ALA A 302 -4.96 12.70 -4.13
CA ALA A 302 -3.93 12.32 -5.09
C ALA A 302 -4.15 10.90 -5.65
N VAL A 303 -4.44 9.91 -4.79
CA VAL A 303 -4.70 8.52 -5.22
C VAL A 303 -5.97 8.44 -6.07
N THR A 304 -7.05 9.08 -5.63
CA THR A 304 -8.32 9.08 -6.39
C THR A 304 -8.17 9.78 -7.75
N ALA A 305 -7.53 10.95 -7.80
CA ALA A 305 -7.23 11.63 -9.05
C ALA A 305 -6.32 10.79 -9.96
N GLY A 306 -5.31 10.11 -9.39
CA GLY A 306 -4.41 9.21 -10.11
C GLY A 306 -5.15 8.04 -10.76
N VAL A 307 -6.08 7.39 -10.05
CA VAL A 307 -6.91 6.31 -10.62
C VAL A 307 -7.84 6.84 -11.72
N ILE A 308 -8.47 8.00 -11.51
CA ILE A 308 -9.34 8.63 -12.53
C ILE A 308 -8.53 8.92 -13.80
N ALA A 309 -7.36 9.53 -13.67
CA ALA A 309 -6.47 9.83 -14.78
C ALA A 309 -6.05 8.54 -15.51
N LEU A 310 -5.69 7.49 -14.75
CA LEU A 310 -5.32 6.19 -15.32
C LEU A 310 -6.46 5.59 -16.15
N VAL A 311 -7.71 5.64 -15.67
CA VAL A 311 -8.89 5.15 -16.38
C VAL A 311 -9.11 5.92 -17.67
N VAL A 312 -9.08 7.26 -17.62
CA VAL A 312 -9.27 8.13 -18.80
C VAL A 312 -8.17 7.90 -19.84
N ILE A 313 -6.90 7.91 -19.42
CA ILE A 313 -5.76 7.68 -20.31
C ILE A 313 -5.85 6.27 -20.94
N SER A 314 -6.23 5.26 -20.16
CA SER A 314 -6.37 3.89 -20.65
C SER A 314 -7.49 3.75 -21.67
N ALA A 315 -8.64 4.40 -21.44
CA ALA A 315 -9.75 4.43 -22.38
C ALA A 315 -9.37 5.11 -23.71
N LEU A 316 -8.72 6.28 -23.63
CA LEU A 316 -8.24 7.02 -24.81
C LEU A 316 -7.16 6.26 -25.60
N ALA A 317 -6.26 5.56 -24.90
CA ALA A 317 -5.26 4.71 -25.53
C ALA A 317 -5.91 3.55 -26.30
N GLY A 318 -6.99 2.97 -25.76
CA GLY A 318 -7.80 1.95 -26.43
C GLY A 318 -8.37 2.45 -27.77
N LEU A 319 -8.85 3.69 -27.82
CA LEU A 319 -9.37 4.29 -29.06
C LEU A 319 -8.28 4.50 -30.12
N ARG A 320 -7.10 5.02 -29.75
CA ARG A 320 -6.03 5.36 -30.73
C ARG A 320 -5.59 4.15 -31.54
N GLN A 321 -5.61 2.97 -30.94
CA GLN A 321 -5.25 1.71 -31.60
C GLN A 321 -6.24 1.33 -32.72
N VAL A 322 -7.48 1.84 -32.67
CA VAL A 322 -8.55 1.60 -33.65
C VAL A 322 -8.62 2.69 -34.73
N VAL A 323 -8.21 3.92 -34.44
CA VAL A 323 -8.32 5.07 -35.38
C VAL A 323 -7.21 5.09 -36.43
N VAL A 324 -6.03 4.56 -36.14
CA VAL A 324 -4.81 4.75 -36.95
C VAL A 324 -4.69 3.77 -38.14
N GLY A 325 -5.72 2.98 -38.49
CA GLY A 325 -5.62 2.11 -39.65
C GLY A 325 -6.93 1.69 -40.30
N PRO A 326 -7.49 2.50 -41.22
CA PRO A 326 -8.55 2.03 -42.14
C PRO A 326 -8.07 0.97 -43.14
N LEU A 327 -6.78 0.58 -43.12
CA LEU A 327 -6.17 -0.49 -43.94
C LEU A 327 -5.43 -1.56 -43.09
N GLY A 328 -5.72 -1.65 -41.79
CA GLY A 328 -5.00 -2.50 -40.82
C GLY A 328 -5.21 -4.01 -40.93
N VAL A 329 -5.92 -4.50 -41.95
CA VAL A 329 -6.24 -5.93 -42.12
C VAL A 329 -5.01 -6.75 -42.53
N ALA A 330 -4.03 -6.12 -43.23
CA ALA A 330 -2.81 -6.79 -43.69
C ALA A 330 -1.61 -6.65 -42.72
N ARG A 331 -1.71 -5.85 -41.66
CA ARG A 331 -0.58 -5.55 -40.75
C ARG A 331 -0.82 -5.96 -39.29
N ARG A 332 -1.48 -7.11 -39.12
CA ARG A 332 -1.86 -7.72 -37.83
C ARG A 332 -0.71 -8.11 -36.89
N SER A 333 0.53 -7.65 -37.07
CA SER A 333 1.69 -8.23 -36.38
C SER A 333 2.69 -7.29 -35.68
N ARG A 334 2.45 -5.98 -35.54
CA ARG A 334 3.31 -5.16 -34.67
C ARG A 334 2.60 -4.71 -33.40
N SER A 335 2.54 -5.62 -32.43
CA SER A 335 2.48 -5.25 -31.02
C SER A 335 3.80 -4.57 -30.63
N ARG A 336 3.94 -3.29 -30.95
CA ARG A 336 5.01 -2.42 -30.43
C ARG A 336 4.32 -1.29 -29.69
N GLY A 337 4.33 -1.32 -28.35
CA GLY A 337 3.90 -0.15 -27.56
C GLY A 337 3.51 -0.37 -26.10
N ALA A 338 3.23 -1.61 -25.65
CA ALA A 338 2.76 -1.80 -24.27
C ALA A 338 3.88 -1.94 -23.22
N SER A 339 5.11 -2.32 -23.62
CA SER A 339 6.20 -2.54 -22.65
C SER A 339 6.74 -1.22 -22.08
N ALA A 340 7.03 -0.22 -22.93
CA ALA A 340 7.60 1.05 -22.49
C ALA A 340 6.67 1.84 -21.56
N VAL A 341 5.36 1.88 -21.85
CA VAL A 341 4.39 2.56 -20.98
C VAL A 341 4.28 1.86 -19.62
N ARG A 342 4.30 0.52 -19.58
CA ARG A 342 4.29 -0.22 -18.31
C ARG A 342 5.55 0.05 -17.49
N VAL A 343 6.72 0.12 -18.13
CA VAL A 343 7.98 0.47 -17.47
C VAL A 343 7.90 1.88 -16.90
N VAL A 344 7.48 2.86 -17.70
CA VAL A 344 7.38 4.26 -17.25
C VAL A 344 6.38 4.41 -16.10
N VAL A 345 5.21 3.76 -16.18
CA VAL A 345 4.22 3.78 -15.09
C VAL A 345 4.77 3.10 -13.84
N PHE A 346 5.43 1.96 -13.98
CA PHE A 346 6.05 1.28 -12.85
C PHE A 346 7.11 2.16 -12.18
N VAL A 347 8.02 2.73 -12.97
CA VAL A 347 9.08 3.61 -12.45
C VAL A 347 8.48 4.84 -11.80
N ALA A 348 7.47 5.48 -12.40
CA ALA A 348 6.80 6.64 -11.82
C ALA A 348 6.10 6.31 -10.50
N VAL A 349 5.47 5.13 -10.41
CA VAL A 349 4.79 4.67 -9.19
C VAL A 349 5.79 4.36 -8.09
N VAL A 350 6.88 3.65 -8.40
CA VAL A 350 7.94 3.33 -7.44
C VAL A 350 8.69 4.58 -7.00
N ALA A 351 8.98 5.50 -7.91
CA ALA A 351 9.60 6.77 -7.58
C ALA A 351 8.65 7.65 -6.75
N GLY A 352 7.37 7.73 -7.11
CA GLY A 352 6.36 8.46 -6.34
C GLY A 352 6.19 7.88 -4.93
N TYR A 353 6.15 6.55 -4.82
CA TYR A 353 6.15 5.86 -3.53
C TYR A 353 7.41 6.18 -2.72
N GLY A 354 8.59 6.08 -3.35
CA GLY A 354 9.87 6.42 -2.75
C GLY A 354 9.96 7.88 -2.27
N LEU A 355 9.37 8.82 -3.00
CA LEU A 355 9.31 10.24 -2.60
C LEU A 355 8.40 10.44 -1.39
N ILE A 356 7.26 9.74 -1.33
CA ILE A 356 6.37 9.76 -0.17
C ILE A 356 7.13 9.18 1.02
N THR A 357 7.73 8.00 0.91
CA THR A 357 8.42 7.35 2.04
C THR A 357 9.71 8.06 2.46
N LYS A 358 10.46 8.65 1.53
CA LYS A 358 11.68 9.43 1.83
C LYS A 358 11.38 10.68 2.67
N LYS A 359 10.22 11.31 2.46
CA LYS A 359 9.77 12.41 3.33
C LYS A 359 9.55 11.98 4.79
N TYR A 360 9.41 10.68 5.03
CA TYR A 360 9.20 10.07 6.35
C TYR A 360 10.40 9.24 6.85
N GLY A 361 11.63 9.49 6.36
CA GLY A 361 12.86 9.06 7.06
C GLY A 361 13.29 7.58 6.95
N SER A 362 12.93 6.85 5.89
CA SER A 362 13.24 5.41 5.79
C SER A 362 14.57 5.07 5.08
N GLU A 363 15.46 4.32 5.73
CA GLU A 363 16.75 3.86 5.15
C GLU A 363 16.70 2.49 4.41
N ASP A 364 15.62 1.70 4.56
CA ASP A 364 15.43 0.36 3.91
C ASP A 364 15.09 0.41 2.41
N SER A 365 15.61 1.42 1.74
CA SER A 365 15.37 1.72 0.34
C SER A 365 15.80 0.56 -0.58
N LEU A 366 16.94 -0.08 -0.30
CA LEU A 366 17.58 -1.00 -1.24
C LEU A 366 16.78 -2.28 -1.51
N ALA A 367 16.30 -2.96 -0.46
CA ALA A 367 15.55 -4.21 -0.61
C ALA A 367 14.20 -3.98 -1.31
N VAL A 368 13.52 -2.89 -0.97
CA VAL A 368 12.25 -2.50 -1.63
C VAL A 368 12.48 -2.18 -3.10
N TYR A 369 13.53 -1.41 -3.43
CA TYR A 369 13.87 -1.12 -4.83
C TYR A 369 14.34 -2.36 -5.59
N ALA A 370 15.03 -3.31 -4.95
CA ALA A 370 15.43 -4.56 -5.56
C ALA A 370 14.22 -5.46 -5.88
N PHE A 371 13.28 -5.63 -4.94
CA PHE A 371 12.04 -6.36 -5.19
C PHE A 371 11.17 -5.68 -6.24
N ALA A 372 11.08 -4.35 -6.19
CA ALA A 372 10.43 -3.56 -7.22
C ALA A 372 11.08 -3.82 -8.60
N ALA A 373 12.41 -3.78 -8.69
CA ALA A 373 13.14 -4.04 -9.94
C ALA A 373 12.90 -5.47 -10.47
N VAL A 374 12.87 -6.48 -9.59
CA VAL A 374 12.54 -7.87 -9.96
C VAL A 374 11.11 -7.96 -10.49
N PHE A 375 10.15 -7.31 -9.83
CA PHE A 375 8.77 -7.31 -10.30
C PHE A 375 8.58 -6.54 -11.61
N LEU A 376 9.30 -5.43 -11.79
CA LEU A 376 9.38 -4.72 -13.07
C LEU A 376 9.92 -5.63 -14.15
N ALA A 377 10.98 -6.38 -13.86
CA ALA A 377 11.54 -7.35 -14.78
C ALA A 377 10.45 -8.37 -15.17
N PHE A 378 9.73 -8.96 -14.22
CA PHE A 378 8.61 -9.87 -14.54
C PHE A 378 7.48 -9.20 -15.32
N ALA A 379 7.10 -7.97 -14.98
CA ALA A 379 6.03 -7.23 -15.67
C ALA A 379 6.39 -6.90 -17.13
N VAL A 380 7.69 -6.77 -17.44
CA VAL A 380 8.23 -6.52 -18.78
C VAL A 380 8.48 -7.82 -19.53
N ILE A 381 9.06 -8.82 -18.87
CA ILE A 381 9.38 -10.13 -19.41
C ILE A 381 8.10 -10.91 -19.70
N GLY A 382 7.09 -10.84 -18.84
CA GLY A 382 5.82 -11.58 -18.98
C GLY A 382 5.19 -11.39 -20.36
N PRO A 383 4.91 -10.15 -20.82
CA PRO A 383 4.40 -9.91 -22.17
C PRO A 383 5.33 -10.38 -23.30
N TRP A 384 6.65 -10.31 -23.11
CA TRP A 384 7.61 -10.82 -24.09
C TRP A 384 7.57 -12.34 -24.18
N VAL A 385 7.52 -13.03 -23.04
CA VAL A 385 7.36 -14.49 -22.93
C VAL A 385 6.02 -14.94 -23.52
N VAL A 386 4.92 -14.26 -23.18
CA VAL A 386 3.59 -14.54 -23.77
C VAL A 386 3.61 -14.33 -25.28
N ARG A 387 4.30 -13.29 -25.77
CA ARG A 387 4.45 -13.06 -27.21
C ARG A 387 5.29 -14.15 -27.88
N LEU A 388 6.35 -14.61 -27.22
CA LEU A 388 7.22 -15.69 -27.70
C LEU A 388 6.43 -17.01 -27.75
N LEU A 389 5.76 -17.37 -26.67
CA LEU A 389 4.88 -18.54 -26.58
C LEU A 389 3.77 -18.49 -27.63
N GLY A 390 3.08 -17.35 -27.78
CA GLY A 390 2.07 -17.18 -28.82
C GLY A 390 2.64 -17.39 -30.23
N ARG A 391 3.88 -16.95 -30.46
CA ARG A 391 4.58 -17.13 -31.74
C ARG A 391 4.97 -18.59 -31.99
N ILE A 392 5.39 -19.31 -30.96
CA ILE A 392 5.69 -20.75 -31.03
C ILE A 392 4.40 -21.53 -31.30
N VAL A 393 3.32 -21.27 -30.57
CA VAL A 393 2.02 -21.93 -30.76
C VAL A 393 1.45 -21.68 -32.16
N THR A 394 1.56 -20.45 -32.67
CA THR A 394 1.11 -20.14 -34.05
C THR A 394 1.96 -20.81 -35.12
N VAL A 395 3.28 -20.90 -34.93
CA VAL A 395 4.15 -21.66 -35.85
C VAL A 395 3.83 -23.16 -35.81
N LEU A 396 3.58 -23.72 -34.63
CA LEU A 396 3.18 -25.12 -34.47
C LEU A 396 1.80 -25.38 -35.08
N ALA A 397 0.84 -24.47 -34.93
CA ALA A 397 -0.50 -24.61 -35.50
C ALA A 397 -0.51 -24.55 -37.04
N VAL A 398 0.31 -23.68 -37.65
CA VAL A 398 0.44 -23.61 -39.11
C VAL A 398 1.04 -24.90 -39.70
N ARG A 399 2.05 -25.47 -39.02
CA ARG A 399 2.67 -26.74 -39.46
C ARG A 399 1.74 -27.96 -39.42
N VAL A 400 0.66 -27.93 -38.65
CA VAL A 400 -0.32 -29.03 -38.58
C VAL A 400 -1.39 -28.93 -39.68
N VAL A 401 -1.65 -27.74 -40.21
CA VAL A 401 -2.65 -27.52 -41.27
C VAL A 401 -2.09 -27.82 -42.67
N ASP A 402 -0.81 -27.53 -42.91
CA ASP A 402 -0.15 -27.77 -44.20
C ASP A 402 -0.25 -29.23 -44.72
N PRO A 403 0.02 -30.29 -43.93
CA PRO A 403 -0.05 -31.67 -44.43
C PRO A 403 -1.49 -32.16 -44.71
N CYS A 404 -2.52 -31.51 -44.14
CA CYS A 404 -3.91 -31.90 -44.35
C CYS A 404 -4.50 -31.28 -45.62
N CYS A 405 -4.16 -30.03 -45.92
CA CYS A 405 -4.54 -29.38 -47.18
C CYS A 405 -3.83 -30.01 -48.40
N GLN A 406 -2.55 -30.39 -48.26
CA GLN A 406 -1.79 -31.00 -49.34
C GLN A 406 -2.32 -32.39 -49.71
N ARG A 407 -2.74 -33.19 -48.72
CA ARG A 407 -3.30 -34.54 -48.93
C ARG A 407 -4.71 -34.50 -49.56
N LEU A 408 -5.50 -33.47 -49.29
CA LEU A 408 -6.81 -33.27 -49.94
C LEU A 408 -6.69 -32.81 -51.40
N GLN A 409 -5.65 -32.05 -51.76
CA GLN A 409 -5.38 -31.68 -53.16
C GLN A 409 -4.91 -32.88 -54.00
N GLU A 410 -4.03 -33.74 -53.47
CA GLU A 410 -3.61 -34.97 -54.17
C GLU A 410 -4.79 -35.91 -54.44
N THR A 411 -5.72 -36.08 -53.49
CA THR A 411 -6.90 -36.94 -53.73
C THR A 411 -7.90 -36.39 -54.75
N ARG A 412 -7.84 -35.09 -55.08
CA ARG A 412 -8.72 -34.45 -56.07
C ARG A 412 -8.15 -34.55 -57.49
N GLU A 413 -6.83 -34.53 -57.65
CA GLU A 413 -6.19 -34.69 -58.97
C GLU A 413 -6.23 -36.14 -59.47
N VAL A 414 -6.20 -37.14 -58.59
CA VAL A 414 -6.25 -38.56 -58.98
C VAL A 414 -7.64 -38.99 -59.49
N ARG A 415 -8.69 -38.18 -59.30
CA ARG A 415 -10.07 -38.51 -59.72
C ARG A 415 -10.53 -37.80 -61.01
N VAL A 416 -9.62 -37.15 -61.74
CA VAL A 416 -9.91 -36.46 -63.01
C VAL A 416 -8.83 -36.78 -64.06
N LEU A 417 -8.64 -38.06 -64.37
CA LEU A 417 -8.10 -38.49 -65.65
C LEU A 417 -8.95 -39.70 -66.12
N PRO A 418 -9.30 -39.77 -67.42
CA PRO A 418 -10.55 -40.31 -67.95
C PRO A 418 -10.78 -41.82 -67.77
#